data_AF-A0AA91AFY1-F1
#
_entry.id   AF-A0AA91AFY1-F1
#
_cell.length_a   1.000
_cell.length_b   1.000
_cell.length_c   1.000
_cell.angle_alpha   90.00
_cell.angle_beta   90.00
_cell.angle_gamma   90.00
#
_symmetry.space_group_name_H-M   'P 1'
#
loop_
_entity.id
_entity.type
_entity.pdbx_description
1 polymer ?
#
loop_
_entity_poly.entity_id
_entity_poly.type
_entity_poly.pdbx_seq_one_letter_code
_entity_poly.pdbx_strand_id
1 'polypeptide(L)'
;MTFDDLKTNIVNLLKIYRGRGISLRNEIHPLLSGFTFLDRIHTWSSLFVHISELEEDVEPNLLDKLGSLYQKIESDFNNRVLFEDKYLSVYKGLPCFDELKKHLESLLGSNQTLDLSRNGDFKNHIFQAKKIVGQKHIYQFKIIRTFILKENIRVDALKSEYVNEEYEKLVAYKEVRLPCFDSIILDDATQEIILCADLSSQFHEENLRGALAKLRLYLNQIVVEHIPDAGCNVFPAIEKLYSEKIGNVKNLSFKTDDGISHNESSRVGIEDLRSGEYHKGGIANATIEPYNITKEYNLETYKVLVTVKGSWHALSINTGIPNLNNFYVSAKDQGSFFKAIEEIVKTS
;
A
#
# COMPACT_ATOMS: atom_id res chain seq x y z
N MET A 1 -9.19 23.98 -17.14
CA MET A 1 -9.53 22.71 -17.82
C MET A 1 -10.89 22.90 -18.46
N THR A 2 -11.08 22.38 -19.67
CA THR A 2 -12.39 22.37 -20.32
C THR A 2 -13.31 21.34 -19.66
N PHE A 3 -14.60 21.39 -19.99
CA PHE A 3 -15.58 20.41 -19.52
C PHE A 3 -15.19 18.97 -19.92
N ASP A 4 -14.79 18.76 -21.17
CA ASP A 4 -14.35 17.45 -21.68
C ASP A 4 -13.04 16.97 -21.06
N ASP A 5 -12.10 17.88 -20.75
CA ASP A 5 -10.88 17.54 -20.02
C ASP A 5 -11.22 17.00 -18.63
N LEU A 6 -12.15 17.65 -17.91
CA LEU A 6 -12.57 17.23 -16.57
C LEU A 6 -13.21 15.84 -16.60
N LYS A 7 -14.15 15.59 -17.51
CA LYS A 7 -14.76 14.26 -17.69
C LYS A 7 -13.71 13.19 -17.92
N THR A 8 -12.79 13.45 -18.86
CA THR A 8 -11.73 12.51 -19.22
C THR A 8 -10.81 12.22 -18.03
N ASN A 9 -10.37 13.26 -17.32
CA ASN A 9 -9.46 13.13 -16.18
C ASN A 9 -10.10 12.42 -14.99
N ILE A 10 -11.36 12.72 -14.69
CA ILE A 10 -12.14 12.01 -13.66
C ILE A 10 -12.25 10.52 -14.00
N VAL A 11 -12.67 10.18 -15.23
CA VAL A 11 -12.81 8.78 -15.64
C VAL A 11 -11.46 8.04 -15.60
N ASN A 12 -10.38 8.69 -16.01
CA ASN A 12 -9.05 8.09 -15.95
C ASN A 12 -8.61 7.81 -14.51
N LEU A 13 -8.81 8.74 -13.58
CA LEU A 13 -8.57 8.53 -12.16
C LEU A 13 -9.41 7.37 -11.62
N LEU A 14 -10.72 7.37 -11.88
CA LEU A 14 -11.63 6.33 -11.42
C LEU A 14 -11.29 4.93 -11.97
N LYS A 15 -10.78 4.83 -13.20
CA LYS A 15 -10.22 3.58 -13.74
C LYS A 15 -9.01 3.10 -12.94
N ILE A 16 -8.14 4.02 -12.50
CA ILE A 16 -7.01 3.69 -11.62
C ILE A 16 -7.55 3.19 -10.27
N TYR A 17 -8.51 3.88 -9.64
CA TYR A 17 -9.14 3.40 -8.40
C TYR A 17 -9.68 1.98 -8.51
N ARG A 18 -10.41 1.68 -9.60
CA ARG A 18 -10.90 0.32 -9.86
C ARG A 18 -9.76 -0.69 -9.94
N GLY A 19 -8.69 -0.39 -10.67
CA GLY A 19 -7.51 -1.25 -10.78
C GLY A 19 -6.79 -1.44 -9.44
N ARG A 20 -6.86 -0.43 -8.56
CA ARG A 20 -6.35 -0.49 -7.19
C ARG A 20 -7.24 -1.27 -6.21
N GLY A 21 -8.35 -1.85 -6.68
CA GLY A 21 -9.24 -2.66 -5.85
C GLY A 21 -10.13 -1.86 -4.90
N ILE A 22 -10.22 -0.54 -5.10
CA ILE A 22 -11.00 0.35 -4.24
C ILE A 22 -12.49 0.09 -4.39
N SER A 23 -13.22 0.14 -3.28
CA SER A 23 -14.66 -0.12 -3.29
C SER A 23 -15.43 1.05 -3.88
N LEU A 24 -16.15 0.79 -4.98
CA LEU A 24 -17.09 1.78 -5.54
C LEU A 24 -18.07 2.24 -4.46
N ARG A 25 -18.75 1.30 -3.79
CA ARG A 25 -19.80 1.54 -2.80
C ARG A 25 -19.31 2.31 -1.57
N ASN A 26 -18.23 1.85 -0.97
CA ASN A 26 -17.84 2.31 0.37
C ASN A 26 -16.86 3.48 0.31
N GLU A 27 -16.15 3.67 -0.79
CA GLU A 27 -15.04 4.62 -0.86
C GLU A 27 -15.24 5.69 -1.93
N ILE A 28 -15.78 5.33 -3.10
CA ILE A 28 -15.96 6.29 -4.20
C ILE A 28 -17.28 7.05 -4.10
N HIS A 29 -18.41 6.38 -3.83
CA HIS A 29 -19.70 7.07 -3.71
C HIS A 29 -19.71 8.23 -2.70
N PRO A 30 -19.07 8.14 -1.51
CA PRO A 30 -18.93 9.29 -0.62
C PRO A 30 -18.26 10.51 -1.27
N LEU A 31 -17.35 10.29 -2.23
CA LEU A 31 -16.74 11.37 -3.02
C LEU A 31 -17.75 12.00 -3.99
N LEU A 32 -18.65 11.20 -4.57
CA LEU A 32 -19.66 11.59 -5.57
C LEU A 32 -20.93 12.25 -5.01
N SER A 33 -21.14 12.24 -3.69
CA SER A 33 -22.36 12.71 -2.99
C SER A 33 -22.91 14.11 -3.36
N GLY A 34 -22.16 14.93 -4.10
CA GLY A 34 -22.65 16.18 -4.68
C GLY A 34 -23.47 16.02 -5.98
N PHE A 35 -23.58 14.81 -6.53
CA PHE A 35 -24.21 14.50 -7.81
C PHE A 35 -25.29 13.43 -7.63
N THR A 36 -26.54 13.89 -7.50
CA THR A 36 -27.70 13.00 -7.22
C THR A 36 -27.93 11.93 -8.30
N PHE A 37 -27.48 12.17 -9.53
CA PHE A 37 -27.61 11.21 -10.64
C PHE A 37 -26.48 10.16 -10.65
N LEU A 38 -25.31 10.46 -10.08
CA LEU A 38 -24.20 9.51 -9.98
C LEU A 38 -24.32 8.57 -8.78
N ASP A 39 -25.00 9.00 -7.72
CA ASP A 39 -25.17 8.22 -6.48
C ASP A 39 -25.95 6.90 -6.68
N ARG A 40 -26.75 6.80 -7.75
CA ARG A 40 -27.55 5.61 -8.07
C ARG A 40 -26.81 4.57 -8.91
N ILE A 41 -25.56 4.85 -9.29
CA ILE A 41 -24.80 3.99 -10.20
C ILE A 41 -24.05 2.92 -9.41
N HIS A 42 -24.45 1.65 -9.53
CA HIS A 42 -23.87 0.57 -8.74
C HIS A 42 -22.72 -0.20 -9.41
N THR A 43 -22.33 0.18 -10.63
CA THR A 43 -21.25 -0.51 -11.36
C THR A 43 -20.24 0.49 -11.93
N TRP A 44 -18.97 0.08 -11.93
CA TRP A 44 -17.87 0.89 -12.49
C TRP A 44 -18.08 1.24 -13.95
N SER A 45 -18.47 0.27 -14.77
CA SER A 45 -18.67 0.48 -16.22
C SER A 45 -19.75 1.53 -16.48
N SER A 46 -20.87 1.44 -15.76
CA SER A 46 -21.94 2.42 -15.85
C SER A 46 -21.48 3.80 -15.40
N LEU A 47 -20.69 3.89 -14.31
CA LEU A 47 -20.19 5.16 -13.80
C LEU A 47 -19.30 5.88 -14.83
N PHE A 48 -18.41 5.13 -15.49
CA PHE A 48 -17.54 5.68 -16.53
C PHE A 48 -18.34 6.26 -17.69
N VAL A 49 -19.34 5.51 -18.17
CA VAL A 49 -20.20 5.93 -19.28
C VAL A 49 -20.97 7.20 -18.93
N HIS A 50 -21.63 7.23 -17.77
CA HIS A 50 -22.42 8.40 -17.35
C HIS A 50 -21.58 9.67 -17.19
N ILE A 51 -20.34 9.55 -16.71
CA ILE A 51 -19.45 10.71 -16.62
C ILE A 51 -18.95 11.12 -18.01
N SER A 52 -18.62 10.18 -18.89
CA SER A 52 -18.13 10.50 -20.25
C SER A 52 -19.20 11.15 -21.14
N GLU A 53 -20.44 10.68 -21.03
CA GLU A 53 -21.60 11.14 -21.82
C GLU A 53 -22.31 12.34 -21.19
N LEU A 54 -21.79 12.89 -20.09
CA LEU A 54 -22.37 14.07 -19.47
C LEU A 54 -22.33 15.27 -20.43
N GLU A 55 -23.44 15.99 -20.53
CA GLU A 55 -23.60 17.24 -21.29
C GLU A 55 -23.59 18.44 -20.33
N GLU A 56 -23.07 19.59 -20.77
CA GLU A 56 -22.78 20.74 -19.90
C GLU A 56 -24.04 21.44 -19.37
N ASP A 57 -25.16 21.29 -20.06
CA ASP A 57 -26.46 21.90 -19.78
C ASP A 57 -27.39 21.04 -18.90
N VAL A 58 -26.96 19.85 -18.47
CA VAL A 58 -27.75 18.93 -17.64
C VAL A 58 -28.15 19.55 -16.30
N GLU A 59 -27.31 20.40 -15.71
CA GLU A 59 -27.64 21.13 -14.49
C GLU A 59 -26.89 22.46 -14.36
N PRO A 60 -27.43 23.44 -13.59
CA PRO A 60 -26.74 24.71 -13.35
C PRO A 60 -25.37 24.50 -12.69
N ASN A 61 -24.38 25.28 -13.15
CA ASN A 61 -23.01 25.30 -12.64
C ASN A 61 -22.29 23.94 -12.69
N LEU A 62 -22.65 23.09 -13.65
CA LEU A 62 -22.10 21.74 -13.74
C LEU A 62 -20.57 21.73 -13.94
N LEU A 63 -20.03 22.67 -14.71
CA LEU A 63 -18.59 22.81 -14.90
C LEU A 63 -17.86 23.01 -13.56
N ASP A 64 -18.36 23.90 -12.70
CA ASP A 64 -17.77 24.18 -11.38
C ASP A 64 -17.90 22.98 -10.44
N LYS A 65 -19.04 22.29 -10.49
CA LYS A 65 -19.25 21.05 -9.73
C LYS A 65 -18.28 19.96 -10.15
N LEU A 66 -18.08 19.75 -11.46
CA LEU A 66 -17.10 18.79 -11.98
C LEU A 66 -15.67 19.18 -11.61
N GLY A 67 -15.33 20.47 -11.66
CA GLY A 67 -14.04 20.98 -11.21
C GLY A 67 -13.79 20.65 -9.73
N SER A 68 -14.79 20.88 -8.89
CA SER A 68 -14.75 20.55 -7.46
C SER A 68 -14.63 19.04 -7.21
N LEU A 69 -15.35 18.22 -7.99
CA LEU A 69 -15.27 16.77 -7.93
C LEU A 69 -13.88 16.27 -8.31
N TYR A 70 -13.33 16.78 -9.41
CA TYR A 70 -11.99 16.43 -9.88
C TYR A 70 -10.96 16.72 -8.78
N GLN A 71 -10.98 17.92 -8.20
CA GLN A 71 -10.06 18.28 -7.11
C GLN A 71 -10.20 17.35 -5.89
N LYS A 72 -11.44 16.99 -5.53
CA LYS A 72 -11.70 16.06 -4.41
C LYS A 72 -11.14 14.66 -4.69
N ILE A 73 -11.37 14.11 -5.88
CA ILE A 73 -10.87 12.79 -6.30
C ILE A 73 -9.34 12.81 -6.40
N GLU A 74 -8.76 13.87 -6.98
CA GLU A 74 -7.32 14.03 -7.13
C GLU A 74 -6.62 14.17 -5.77
N SER A 75 -7.19 14.93 -4.83
CA SER A 75 -6.66 15.08 -3.48
C SER A 75 -6.71 13.75 -2.70
N ASP A 76 -7.85 13.05 -2.73
CA ASP A 76 -7.98 11.72 -2.14
C ASP A 76 -6.97 10.74 -2.75
N PHE A 77 -6.85 10.77 -4.08
CA PHE A 77 -5.95 9.89 -4.83
C PHE A 77 -4.50 10.11 -4.41
N ASN A 78 -4.05 11.37 -4.41
CA ASN A 78 -2.69 11.74 -4.04
C ASN A 78 -2.34 11.33 -2.60
N ASN A 79 -3.29 11.42 -1.67
CA ASN A 79 -3.06 10.95 -0.30
C ASN A 79 -2.97 9.42 -0.23
N ARG A 80 -3.88 8.70 -0.89
CA ARG A 80 -3.88 7.23 -0.90
C ARG A 80 -2.61 6.65 -1.51
N VAL A 81 -2.18 7.17 -2.67
CA VAL A 81 -0.96 6.70 -3.32
C VAL A 81 0.31 7.08 -2.55
N LEU A 82 0.25 7.93 -1.53
CA LEU A 82 1.39 8.21 -0.66
C LEU A 82 1.41 7.31 0.58
N PHE A 83 0.25 7.03 1.17
CA PHE A 83 0.19 6.52 2.56
C PHE A 83 -0.57 5.21 2.72
N GLU A 84 -1.39 4.84 1.75
CA GLU A 84 -2.19 3.62 1.81
C GLU A 84 -1.44 2.46 1.16
N ASP A 85 -1.59 1.27 1.74
CA ASP A 85 -1.15 0.00 1.17
C ASP A 85 0.32 -0.04 0.72
N LYS A 86 1.23 0.32 1.63
CA LYS A 86 2.68 0.39 1.41
C LYS A 86 3.43 -0.79 2.00
N TYR A 87 4.42 -1.27 1.26
CA TYR A 87 5.46 -2.18 1.73
C TYR A 87 6.78 -1.41 1.86
N LEU A 88 7.44 -1.48 3.02
CA LEU A 88 8.50 -0.56 3.39
C LEU A 88 9.81 -1.27 3.75
N SER A 89 10.93 -0.57 3.51
CA SER A 89 12.23 -0.81 4.15
C SER A 89 12.74 0.51 4.72
N VAL A 90 13.35 0.48 5.90
CA VAL A 90 13.90 1.67 6.56
C VAL A 90 15.39 1.46 6.80
N TYR A 91 16.18 2.48 6.54
CA TYR A 91 17.62 2.52 6.78
C TYR A 91 17.94 3.73 7.66
N LYS A 92 18.85 3.56 8.62
CA LYS A 92 19.20 4.59 9.60
C LYS A 92 20.70 4.88 9.57
N GLY A 93 21.06 6.15 9.71
CA GLY A 93 22.45 6.56 9.96
C GLY A 93 23.43 6.19 8.85
N LEU A 94 22.96 6.17 7.60
CA LEU A 94 23.81 5.87 6.46
C LEU A 94 24.67 7.09 6.09
N PRO A 95 25.99 6.95 5.89
CA PRO A 95 26.86 8.06 5.50
C PRO A 95 26.47 8.75 4.19
N CYS A 96 25.78 8.04 3.29
CA CYS A 96 25.33 8.57 2.01
C CYS A 96 24.04 9.42 2.08
N PHE A 97 23.46 9.64 3.27
CA PHE A 97 22.20 10.39 3.42
C PHE A 97 22.26 11.79 2.77
N ASP A 98 23.28 12.58 3.12
CA ASP A 98 23.43 13.96 2.61
C ASP A 98 23.72 14.00 1.10
N GLU A 99 24.51 13.04 0.61
CA GLU A 99 24.80 12.89 -0.82
C GLU A 99 23.52 12.58 -1.61
N LEU A 100 22.73 11.60 -1.14
CA LEU A 100 21.43 11.26 -1.71
C LEU A 100 20.49 12.45 -1.74
N LYS A 101 20.37 13.14 -0.61
CA LYS A 101 19.50 14.30 -0.49
C LYS A 101 19.86 15.36 -1.52
N LYS A 102 21.13 15.75 -1.57
CA LYS A 102 21.61 16.75 -2.54
C LYS A 102 21.33 16.33 -3.98
N HIS A 103 21.57 15.06 -4.32
CA HIS A 103 21.29 14.55 -5.66
C HIS A 103 19.80 14.60 -5.98
N LEU A 104 18.95 14.04 -5.12
CA LEU A 104 17.50 14.00 -5.34
C LEU A 104 16.87 15.41 -5.36
N GLU A 105 17.37 16.35 -4.57
CA GLU A 105 16.97 17.75 -4.62
C GLU A 105 17.33 18.43 -5.94
N SER A 106 18.42 18.03 -6.60
CA SER A 106 18.82 18.60 -7.90
C SER A 106 17.92 18.15 -9.06
N LEU A 107 17.21 17.02 -8.90
CA LEU A 107 16.42 16.41 -9.98
C LEU A 107 15.02 17.01 -10.14
N LEU A 108 14.44 17.58 -9.09
CA LEU A 108 13.11 18.18 -9.14
C LEU A 108 13.07 19.53 -8.42
N GLY A 109 12.32 20.48 -9.01
CA GLY A 109 11.93 21.70 -8.34
C GLY A 109 11.08 21.43 -7.09
N SER A 110 10.90 22.45 -6.26
CA SER A 110 10.02 22.35 -5.09
C SER A 110 8.56 22.11 -5.51
N ASN A 111 7.89 21.16 -4.83
CA ASN A 111 6.45 20.87 -4.96
C ASN A 111 5.95 20.59 -6.39
N GLN A 112 6.50 19.55 -7.02
CA GLN A 112 5.99 19.04 -8.30
C GLN A 112 4.85 18.04 -8.06
N THR A 113 3.76 18.20 -8.80
CA THR A 113 2.59 17.29 -8.77
C THR A 113 2.79 16.08 -9.67
N LEU A 114 2.18 14.97 -9.27
CA LEU A 114 2.27 13.69 -9.98
C LEU A 114 1.66 13.76 -11.39
N ASP A 115 2.47 13.55 -12.41
CA ASP A 115 2.02 13.46 -13.81
C ASP A 115 1.55 12.04 -14.15
N LEU A 116 0.23 11.83 -14.14
CA LEU A 116 -0.40 10.56 -14.45
C LEU A 116 -0.30 10.14 -15.92
N SER A 117 0.08 11.04 -16.83
CA SER A 117 0.26 10.69 -18.25
C SER A 117 1.59 9.96 -18.49
N ARG A 118 2.59 10.21 -17.64
CA ARG A 118 3.93 9.64 -17.78
C ARG A 118 4.06 8.36 -16.96
N ASN A 119 4.92 7.47 -17.43
CA ASN A 119 5.48 6.40 -16.60
C ASN A 119 6.92 6.81 -16.30
N GLY A 120 7.30 6.75 -15.04
CA GLY A 120 8.66 6.91 -14.59
C GLY A 120 9.51 5.69 -14.94
N ASP A 121 10.81 5.93 -15.04
CA ASP A 121 11.86 4.91 -15.11
C ASP A 121 13.00 5.40 -14.23
N PHE A 122 13.51 4.50 -13.38
CA PHE A 122 14.69 4.73 -12.57
C PHE A 122 15.89 5.07 -13.43
N LYS A 123 16.07 4.42 -14.58
CA LYS A 123 17.24 4.64 -15.45
C LYS A 123 17.37 6.09 -15.92
N ASN A 124 16.25 6.77 -16.06
CA ASN A 124 16.19 8.14 -16.58
C ASN A 124 15.98 9.16 -15.44
N HIS A 125 16.06 8.73 -14.18
CA HIS A 125 15.84 9.58 -13.00
C HIS A 125 14.49 10.33 -13.05
N ILE A 126 13.47 9.76 -13.71
CA ILE A 126 12.18 10.44 -13.93
C ILE A 126 11.34 10.32 -12.67
N PHE A 127 11.58 11.22 -11.72
CA PHE A 127 10.65 11.47 -10.64
C PHE A 127 9.49 12.31 -11.15
N GLN A 128 8.30 12.02 -10.64
CA GLN A 128 7.09 12.68 -11.09
C GLN A 128 6.56 13.68 -10.08
N ALA A 129 6.83 13.46 -8.80
CA ALA A 129 6.41 14.36 -7.75
C ALA A 129 7.46 14.46 -6.63
N LYS A 130 7.55 15.66 -6.06
CA LYS A 130 8.27 15.94 -4.82
C LYS A 130 7.32 16.61 -3.86
N LYS A 131 7.19 16.07 -2.65
CA LYS A 131 6.39 16.65 -1.58
C LYS A 131 7.26 16.81 -0.33
N ILE A 132 7.29 18.01 0.23
CA ILE A 132 7.99 18.28 1.49
C ILE A 132 6.95 18.38 2.61
N VAL A 133 7.19 17.66 3.69
CA VAL A 133 6.31 17.57 4.85
C VAL A 133 7.15 17.70 6.11
N GLY A 134 7.16 18.89 6.71
CA GLY A 134 8.06 19.17 7.84
C GLY A 134 9.51 18.89 7.43
N GLN A 135 10.15 17.93 8.08
CA GLN A 135 11.52 17.48 7.82
C GLN A 135 11.63 16.30 6.84
N LYS A 136 10.51 15.91 6.22
CA LYS A 136 10.44 14.74 5.33
C LYS A 136 10.33 15.18 3.87
N HIS A 137 11.22 14.65 3.03
CA HIS A 137 11.23 14.86 1.59
C HIS A 137 10.78 13.58 0.91
N ILE A 138 9.61 13.63 0.27
CA ILE A 138 9.00 12.47 -0.39
C ILE A 138 9.15 12.65 -1.90
N TYR A 139 9.82 11.69 -2.54
CA TYR A 139 10.02 11.61 -3.97
C TYR A 139 9.21 10.43 -4.51
N GLN A 140 8.24 10.69 -5.38
CA GLN A 140 7.33 9.69 -5.90
C GLN A 140 7.44 9.54 -7.41
N PHE A 141 7.22 8.33 -7.89
CA PHE A 141 7.25 7.99 -9.31
C PHE A 141 6.19 6.94 -9.62
N LYS A 142 5.50 7.09 -10.75
CA LYS A 142 4.58 6.09 -11.28
C LYS A 142 5.34 5.07 -12.12
N ILE A 143 5.27 3.80 -11.75
CA ILE A 143 5.77 2.69 -12.58
C ILE A 143 4.63 1.76 -12.93
N ILE A 144 4.74 1.09 -14.07
CA ILE A 144 3.82 -0.01 -14.39
C ILE A 144 4.42 -1.30 -13.84
N ARG A 145 3.75 -1.89 -12.85
CA ARG A 145 4.12 -3.21 -12.33
C ARG A 145 3.23 -4.27 -12.95
N THR A 146 3.86 -5.32 -13.45
CA THR A 146 3.20 -6.44 -14.10
C THR A 146 3.23 -7.65 -13.19
N PHE A 147 2.12 -8.37 -13.09
CA PHE A 147 2.04 -9.66 -12.41
C PHE A 147 1.08 -10.60 -13.13
N ILE A 148 1.21 -11.89 -12.85
CA ILE A 148 0.35 -12.92 -13.43
C ILE A 148 -0.71 -13.30 -12.40
N LEU A 149 -1.97 -13.13 -12.77
CA LEU A 149 -3.12 -13.60 -12.02
C LEU A 149 -3.52 -14.99 -12.54
N LYS A 150 -3.65 -15.95 -11.63
CA LYS A 150 -4.16 -17.29 -11.93
C LYS A 150 -5.67 -17.31 -11.67
N GLU A 151 -6.47 -17.42 -12.72
CA GLU A 151 -7.93 -17.52 -12.61
C GLU A 151 -8.37 -18.96 -12.91
N ASN A 152 -9.23 -19.50 -12.04
CA ASN A 152 -9.89 -20.76 -12.33
C ASN A 152 -11.15 -20.44 -13.12
N ILE A 153 -11.20 -20.88 -14.38
CA ILE A 153 -12.35 -20.70 -15.25
C ILE A 153 -13.14 -22.01 -15.23
N ARG A 154 -14.45 -21.91 -15.06
CA ARG A 154 -15.31 -23.08 -15.22
C ARG A 154 -15.41 -23.43 -16.70
N VAL A 155 -15.35 -24.72 -17.01
CA VAL A 155 -15.36 -25.21 -18.40
C VAL A 155 -16.66 -24.82 -19.10
N ASP A 156 -17.77 -24.77 -18.36
CA ASP A 156 -19.09 -24.30 -18.82
C ASP A 156 -19.18 -22.79 -19.13
N ALA A 157 -18.20 -21.99 -18.70
CA ALA A 157 -18.12 -20.57 -19.01
C ALA A 157 -17.47 -20.30 -20.38
N LEU A 158 -16.93 -21.32 -21.04
CA LEU A 158 -16.44 -21.22 -22.42
C LEU A 158 -17.61 -21.21 -23.42
N LYS A 159 -17.35 -20.67 -24.62
CA LYS A 159 -18.28 -20.88 -25.74
C LYS A 159 -18.36 -22.37 -26.05
N SER A 160 -19.54 -22.83 -26.46
CA SER A 160 -19.85 -24.26 -26.67
C SER A 160 -18.87 -25.00 -27.56
N GLU A 161 -18.28 -24.31 -28.55
CA GLU A 161 -17.25 -24.86 -29.47
C GLU A 161 -15.90 -25.18 -28.81
N TYR A 162 -15.64 -24.67 -27.60
CA TYR A 162 -14.41 -24.90 -26.83
C TYR A 162 -14.63 -25.75 -25.57
N VAL A 163 -15.87 -26.18 -25.33
CA VAL A 163 -16.19 -27.09 -24.21
C VAL A 163 -15.74 -28.49 -24.59
N ASN A 164 -14.82 -29.05 -23.82
CA ASN A 164 -14.45 -30.47 -23.91
C ASN A 164 -14.78 -31.12 -22.57
N GLU A 165 -15.69 -32.11 -22.62
CA GLU A 165 -16.22 -32.85 -21.47
C GLU A 165 -15.16 -33.65 -20.72
N GLU A 166 -13.98 -33.88 -21.32
CA GLU A 166 -12.85 -34.56 -20.65
C GLU A 166 -12.10 -33.67 -19.64
N TYR A 167 -12.30 -32.34 -19.69
CA TYR A 167 -11.63 -31.43 -18.78
C TYR A 167 -12.57 -31.00 -17.64
N GLU A 168 -12.13 -31.20 -16.40
CA GLU A 168 -12.90 -30.79 -15.21
C GLU A 168 -12.63 -29.33 -14.80
N LYS A 169 -11.46 -28.79 -15.18
CA LYS A 169 -11.02 -27.47 -14.71
C LYS A 169 -10.09 -26.79 -15.71
N LEU A 170 -10.34 -25.51 -15.96
CA LEU A 170 -9.45 -24.65 -16.72
C LEU A 170 -8.74 -23.65 -15.80
N VAL A 171 -7.47 -23.44 -16.08
CA VAL A 171 -6.65 -22.45 -15.40
C VAL A 171 -6.16 -21.47 -16.44
N ALA A 172 -6.62 -20.22 -16.32
CA ALA A 172 -6.11 -19.12 -17.13
C ALA A 172 -5.04 -18.34 -16.35
N TYR A 173 -4.00 -17.94 -17.07
CA TYR A 173 -2.98 -17.03 -16.58
C TYR A 173 -3.18 -15.70 -17.30
N LYS A 174 -3.52 -14.66 -16.54
CA LYS A 174 -3.76 -13.32 -17.06
C LYS A 174 -2.64 -12.40 -16.62
N GLU A 175 -1.96 -11.79 -17.57
CA GLU A 175 -1.05 -10.69 -17.27
C GLU A 175 -1.86 -9.46 -16.86
N VAL A 176 -1.61 -8.96 -15.66
CA VAL A 176 -2.22 -7.75 -15.13
C VAL A 176 -1.14 -6.68 -15.00
N ARG A 177 -1.43 -5.49 -15.53
CA ARG A 177 -0.55 -4.32 -15.48
C ARG A 177 -1.21 -3.24 -14.63
N LEU A 178 -0.55 -2.83 -13.55
CA LEU A 178 -1.07 -1.80 -12.66
C LEU A 178 -0.12 -0.61 -12.54
N PRO A 179 -0.64 0.63 -12.63
CA PRO A 179 0.13 1.80 -12.23
C PRO A 179 0.33 1.79 -10.72
N CYS A 180 1.59 1.77 -10.30
CA CYS A 180 2.05 1.76 -8.92
C CYS A 180 2.85 3.03 -8.65
N PHE A 181 2.72 3.57 -7.45
CA PHE A 181 3.32 4.85 -7.04
C PHE A 181 4.28 4.62 -5.87
N ASP A 182 5.43 4.07 -6.22
CA ASP A 182 6.50 3.82 -5.27
C ASP A 182 7.14 5.14 -4.85
N SER A 183 7.83 5.16 -3.71
CA SER A 183 8.35 6.40 -3.14
C SER A 183 9.65 6.20 -2.38
N ILE A 184 10.47 7.24 -2.38
CA ILE A 184 11.66 7.39 -1.54
C ILE A 184 11.37 8.54 -0.58
N ILE A 185 11.56 8.32 0.72
CA ILE A 185 11.38 9.33 1.74
C ILE A 185 12.70 9.52 2.48
N LEU A 186 13.16 10.76 2.55
CA LEU A 186 14.28 11.17 3.38
C LEU A 186 13.74 11.94 4.57
N ASP A 187 14.07 11.52 5.79
CA ASP A 187 13.69 12.21 7.02
C ASP A 187 14.91 12.90 7.64
N ASP A 188 14.98 14.22 7.53
CA ASP A 188 16.12 15.00 8.03
C ASP A 188 16.27 14.89 9.54
N ALA A 189 15.16 14.71 10.26
CA ALA A 189 15.12 14.67 11.71
C ALA A 189 15.80 13.42 12.29
N THR A 190 15.61 12.28 11.63
CA THR A 190 16.07 10.96 12.08
C THR A 190 17.21 10.42 11.23
N GLN A 191 17.56 11.10 10.12
CA GLN A 191 18.52 10.64 9.12
C GLN A 191 18.13 9.26 8.56
N GLU A 192 16.82 9.08 8.33
CA GLU A 192 16.24 7.84 7.82
C GLU A 192 16.00 7.91 6.31
N ILE A 193 16.37 6.84 5.61
CA ILE A 193 15.99 6.59 4.22
C ILE A 193 14.91 5.52 4.23
N ILE A 194 13.72 5.86 3.74
CA ILE A 194 12.57 4.96 3.72
C ILE A 194 12.20 4.68 2.27
N LEU A 195 12.25 3.41 1.89
CA LEU A 195 11.84 2.95 0.56
C LEU A 195 10.44 2.35 0.65
N CYS A 196 9.53 2.81 -0.21
CA CYS A 196 8.14 2.39 -0.22
C CYS A 196 7.75 1.80 -1.57
N ALA A 197 7.24 0.57 -1.57
CA ALA A 197 6.58 -0.06 -2.70
C ALA A 197 5.05 0.01 -2.51
N ASP A 198 4.35 0.43 -3.56
CA ASP A 198 2.90 0.62 -3.58
C ASP A 198 2.13 -0.68 -3.86
N LEU A 199 0.85 -0.69 -3.47
CA LEU A 199 -0.12 -1.78 -3.67
C LEU A 199 0.27 -3.10 -3.00
N SER A 200 0.75 -3.01 -1.77
CA SER A 200 1.27 -4.16 -1.03
C SER A 200 0.28 -5.31 -0.78
N SER A 201 -1.03 -5.01 -0.83
CA SER A 201 -2.11 -5.99 -0.71
C SER A 201 -2.35 -6.77 -2.00
N GLN A 202 -1.94 -6.22 -3.15
CA GLN A 202 -2.18 -6.82 -4.47
C GLN A 202 -1.02 -7.67 -4.98
N PHE A 203 0.20 -7.37 -4.53
CA PHE A 203 1.40 -8.04 -5.00
C PHE A 203 1.91 -9.05 -3.96
N HIS A 204 2.38 -10.19 -4.45
CA HIS A 204 3.17 -11.12 -3.65
C HIS A 204 4.42 -10.42 -3.12
N GLU A 205 4.85 -10.82 -1.92
CA GLU A 205 5.96 -10.19 -1.19
C GLU A 205 7.27 -10.19 -2.00
N GLU A 206 7.56 -11.25 -2.76
CA GLU A 206 8.74 -11.33 -3.63
C GLU A 206 8.77 -10.20 -4.68
N ASN A 207 7.62 -9.86 -5.27
CA ASN A 207 7.52 -8.76 -6.23
C ASN A 207 7.74 -7.41 -5.56
N LEU A 208 7.27 -7.24 -4.32
CA LEU A 208 7.44 -6.02 -3.53
C LEU A 208 8.90 -5.85 -3.08
N ARG A 209 9.54 -6.93 -2.59
CA ARG A 209 10.98 -6.96 -2.30
C ARG A 209 11.81 -6.63 -3.54
N GLY A 210 11.44 -7.18 -4.69
CA GLY A 210 12.06 -6.84 -5.98
C GLY A 210 11.90 -5.35 -6.35
N ALA A 211 10.75 -4.73 -6.04
CA ALA A 211 10.54 -3.30 -6.25
C ALA A 211 11.44 -2.44 -5.35
N LEU A 212 11.51 -2.75 -4.05
CA LEU A 212 12.41 -2.07 -3.12
C LEU A 212 13.89 -2.26 -3.49
N ALA A 213 14.27 -3.47 -3.94
CA ALA A 213 15.63 -3.74 -4.40
C ALA A 213 16.01 -2.90 -5.63
N LYS A 214 15.10 -2.74 -6.60
CA LYS A 214 15.32 -1.85 -7.76
C LYS A 214 15.50 -0.40 -7.35
N LEU A 215 14.65 0.06 -6.43
CA LEU A 215 14.75 1.39 -5.81
C LEU A 215 16.13 1.63 -5.19
N ARG A 216 16.56 0.69 -4.36
CA ARG A 216 17.87 0.74 -3.70
C ARG A 216 19.03 0.69 -4.70
N LEU A 217 18.99 -0.20 -5.68
CA LEU A 217 20.02 -0.32 -6.70
C LEU A 217 20.16 0.98 -7.49
N TYR A 218 19.04 1.64 -7.80
CA TYR A 218 19.03 2.96 -8.40
C TYR A 218 19.71 4.00 -7.50
N LEU A 219 19.37 4.04 -6.20
CA LEU A 219 20.02 4.94 -5.26
C LEU A 219 21.53 4.68 -5.14
N ASN A 220 21.95 3.42 -5.18
CA ASN A 220 23.36 3.05 -5.15
C ASN A 220 24.15 3.49 -6.39
N GLN A 221 23.49 3.81 -7.50
CA GLN A 221 24.17 4.35 -8.69
C GLN A 221 24.54 5.83 -8.56
N ILE A 222 23.96 6.54 -7.57
CA ILE A 222 24.10 7.99 -7.41
C ILE A 222 24.84 8.38 -6.12
N VAL A 223 25.42 7.40 -5.41
CA VAL A 223 26.19 7.61 -4.19
C VAL A 223 27.50 6.85 -4.21
N VAL A 224 28.49 7.32 -3.45
CA VAL A 224 29.75 6.60 -3.26
C VAL A 224 29.59 5.47 -2.25
N GLU A 225 28.94 5.74 -1.11
CA GLU A 225 28.69 4.74 -0.07
C GLU A 225 27.32 4.09 -0.25
N HIS A 226 27.32 2.81 -0.60
CA HIS A 226 26.08 2.11 -0.95
C HIS A 226 25.17 1.85 0.26
N ILE A 227 23.87 1.97 0.01
CA ILE A 227 22.80 1.48 0.88
C ILE A 227 22.89 -0.06 0.94
N PRO A 228 22.96 -0.67 2.14
CA PRO A 228 23.08 -2.11 2.32
C PRO A 228 21.84 -2.86 1.83
N ASP A 229 21.98 -4.17 1.58
CA ASP A 229 20.88 -5.02 1.09
C ASP A 229 19.72 -5.08 2.10
N ALA A 230 20.03 -5.14 3.40
CA ALA A 230 19.07 -5.23 4.49
C ALA A 230 18.91 -3.87 5.20
N GLY A 231 17.66 -3.47 5.44
CA GLY A 231 17.33 -2.33 6.31
C GLY A 231 17.40 -2.67 7.80
N CYS A 232 16.82 -1.81 8.63
CA CYS A 232 16.65 -2.02 10.07
C CYS A 232 15.91 -3.33 10.35
N ASN A 233 16.27 -4.04 11.44
CA ASN A 233 15.57 -5.26 11.83
C ASN A 233 14.29 -4.93 12.62
N VAL A 234 13.14 -5.12 12.00
CA VAL A 234 11.82 -4.86 12.58
C VAL A 234 11.18 -6.09 13.24
N PHE A 235 11.87 -7.23 13.29
CA PHE A 235 11.34 -8.43 13.95
C PHE A 235 10.96 -8.18 15.43
N PRO A 236 11.76 -7.46 16.25
CA PRO A 236 11.40 -7.15 17.64
C PRO A 236 10.08 -6.37 17.80
N ALA A 237 9.63 -5.68 16.74
CA ALA A 237 8.37 -4.94 16.78
C ALA A 237 7.17 -5.87 16.95
N ILE A 238 7.26 -7.14 16.55
CA ILE A 238 6.14 -8.09 16.61
C ILE A 238 5.68 -8.28 18.07
N GLU A 239 6.63 -8.58 18.96
CA GLU A 239 6.34 -8.79 20.39
C GLU A 239 5.86 -7.50 21.08
N LYS A 240 6.47 -6.36 20.73
CA LYS A 240 6.00 -5.04 21.21
C LYS A 240 4.56 -4.78 20.79
N LEU A 241 4.23 -5.00 19.51
CA LEU A 241 2.88 -4.78 18.99
C LEU A 241 1.88 -5.73 19.65
N TYR A 242 2.26 -6.98 19.91
CA TYR A 242 1.43 -7.96 20.60
C TYR A 242 1.15 -7.56 22.06
N SER A 243 2.16 -7.11 22.80
CA SER A 243 2.06 -6.78 24.22
C SER A 243 1.43 -5.41 24.50
N GLU A 244 1.55 -4.46 23.57
CA GLU A 244 1.02 -3.10 23.74
C GLU A 244 -0.52 -3.08 23.79
N LYS A 245 -1.08 -2.58 24.89
CA LYS A 245 -2.54 -2.50 25.11
C LYS A 245 -3.28 -1.62 24.11
N ILE A 246 -2.66 -0.52 23.66
CA ILE A 246 -3.26 0.42 22.71
C ILE A 246 -3.37 -0.25 21.34
N GLY A 247 -4.52 -0.08 20.68
CA GLY A 247 -4.80 -0.70 19.39
C GLY A 247 -5.19 -2.17 19.50
N ASN A 248 -5.71 -2.71 18.41
CA ASN A 248 -6.34 -4.02 18.34
C ASN A 248 -5.50 -4.98 17.48
N VAL A 249 -5.18 -6.16 18.00
CA VAL A 249 -4.54 -7.21 17.19
C VAL A 249 -5.61 -7.86 16.32
N LYS A 250 -5.41 -7.83 15.00
CA LYS A 250 -6.36 -8.37 14.02
C LYS A 250 -5.92 -9.72 13.49
N ASN A 251 -4.62 -9.93 13.33
CA ASN A 251 -4.05 -11.23 12.95
C ASN A 251 -2.80 -11.48 13.78
N LEU A 252 -2.58 -12.74 14.15
CA LEU A 252 -1.41 -13.18 14.86
C LEU A 252 -1.03 -14.57 14.38
N SER A 253 0.23 -14.75 13.97
CA SER A 253 0.81 -16.08 13.83
C SER A 253 1.93 -16.26 14.85
N PHE A 254 1.91 -17.38 15.54
CA PHE A 254 2.80 -17.65 16.66
C PHE A 254 3.13 -19.14 16.74
N LYS A 255 4.22 -19.44 17.42
CA LYS A 255 4.66 -20.80 17.73
C LYS A 255 4.40 -21.08 19.20
N THR A 256 3.96 -22.28 19.55
CA THR A 256 3.86 -22.75 20.94
C THR A 256 5.14 -23.45 21.39
N ASP A 257 5.28 -23.67 22.70
CA ASP A 257 6.41 -24.36 23.33
C ASP A 257 6.64 -25.79 22.81
N ASP A 258 5.59 -26.49 22.40
CA ASP A 258 5.64 -27.78 21.70
C ASP A 258 6.11 -27.70 20.23
N GLY A 259 6.36 -26.50 19.73
CA GLY A 259 6.87 -26.24 18.39
C GLY A 259 5.80 -26.09 17.30
N ILE A 260 4.52 -26.17 17.65
CA ILE A 260 3.41 -26.10 16.69
C ILE A 260 3.17 -24.66 16.24
N SER A 261 2.94 -24.49 14.94
CA SER A 261 2.60 -23.20 14.33
C SER A 261 1.10 -22.98 14.35
N HIS A 262 0.68 -21.81 14.84
CA HIS A 262 -0.70 -21.37 14.86
C HIS A 262 -0.87 -20.06 14.09
N ASN A 263 -2.06 -19.87 13.51
CA ASN A 263 -2.48 -18.63 12.89
C ASN A 263 -3.91 -18.30 13.31
N GLU A 264 -4.10 -17.11 13.85
CA GLU A 264 -5.37 -16.61 14.34
C GLU A 264 -5.71 -15.26 13.70
N SER A 265 -6.99 -15.10 13.37
CA SER A 265 -7.57 -13.86 12.86
C SER A 265 -8.75 -13.44 13.73
N SER A 266 -8.90 -12.15 13.99
CA SER A 266 -10.02 -11.58 14.73
C SER A 266 -11.33 -11.94 14.02
N ARG A 267 -12.24 -12.58 14.74
CA ARG A 267 -13.55 -12.96 14.21
C ARG A 267 -14.50 -11.76 14.23
N VAL A 268 -15.58 -11.85 13.44
CA VAL A 268 -16.67 -10.86 13.47
C VAL A 268 -17.18 -10.71 14.91
N GLY A 269 -17.26 -9.45 15.39
CA GLY A 269 -17.69 -9.12 16.75
C GLY A 269 -16.57 -9.13 17.81
N ILE A 270 -15.35 -9.55 17.45
CA ILE A 270 -14.16 -9.44 18.32
C ILE A 270 -13.27 -8.36 17.75
N GLU A 271 -13.18 -7.22 18.43
CA GLU A 271 -12.35 -6.10 17.94
C GLU A 271 -10.85 -6.40 18.07
N ASP A 272 -10.44 -6.98 19.19
CA ASP A 272 -9.05 -7.38 19.47
C ASP A 272 -8.99 -8.88 19.72
N LEU A 273 -8.20 -9.59 18.90
CA LEU A 273 -7.95 -11.02 19.00
C LEU A 273 -7.52 -11.44 20.42
N ARG A 274 -6.72 -10.62 21.10
CA ARG A 274 -6.21 -10.91 22.45
C ARG A 274 -7.32 -10.98 23.51
N SER A 275 -8.44 -10.32 23.25
CA SER A 275 -9.60 -10.31 24.14
C SER A 275 -10.50 -11.54 23.98
N GLY A 276 -10.33 -12.30 22.88
CA GLY A 276 -11.17 -13.46 22.58
C GLY A 276 -10.89 -14.65 23.51
N GLU A 277 -11.96 -15.35 23.89
CA GLU A 277 -11.88 -16.50 24.82
C GLU A 277 -10.99 -17.63 24.31
N TYR A 278 -10.97 -17.85 22.99
CA TYR A 278 -10.08 -18.84 22.37
C TYR A 278 -8.60 -18.50 22.60
N HIS A 279 -8.22 -17.25 22.34
CA HIS A 279 -6.84 -16.80 22.51
C HIS A 279 -6.43 -16.83 23.99
N LYS A 280 -7.25 -16.27 24.88
CA LYS A 280 -7.02 -16.30 26.33
C LYS A 280 -6.88 -17.72 26.88
N GLY A 281 -7.77 -18.62 26.46
CA GLY A 281 -7.72 -20.03 26.85
C GLY A 281 -6.47 -20.74 26.36
N GLY A 282 -6.02 -20.43 25.13
CA GLY A 282 -4.77 -20.97 24.58
C GLY A 282 -3.54 -20.54 25.37
N ILE A 283 -3.35 -19.22 25.53
CA ILE A 283 -2.15 -18.67 26.20
C ILE A 283 -2.11 -18.94 27.71
N ALA A 284 -3.24 -19.29 28.34
CA ALA A 284 -3.27 -19.73 29.72
C ALA A 284 -2.62 -21.11 29.93
N ASN A 285 -2.50 -21.90 28.86
CA ASN A 285 -2.01 -23.28 28.90
C ASN A 285 -0.71 -23.50 28.10
N ALA A 286 -0.24 -22.50 27.35
CA ALA A 286 0.97 -22.59 26.54
C ALA A 286 1.68 -21.23 26.47
N THR A 287 3.01 -21.27 26.35
CA THR A 287 3.79 -20.07 26.00
C THR A 287 3.76 -19.89 24.49
N ILE A 288 3.60 -18.65 24.02
CA ILE A 288 3.58 -18.34 22.60
C ILE A 288 4.76 -17.45 22.21
N GLU A 289 5.28 -17.67 21.00
CA GLU A 289 6.31 -16.87 20.35
C GLU A 289 5.75 -16.29 19.04
N PRO A 290 5.25 -15.05 19.06
CA PRO A 290 4.73 -14.38 17.87
C PRO A 290 5.81 -14.17 16.80
N TYR A 291 5.47 -14.45 15.54
CA TYR A 291 6.35 -14.17 14.39
C TYR A 291 5.64 -13.45 13.24
N ASN A 292 4.33 -13.22 13.33
CA ASN A 292 3.60 -12.39 12.37
C ASN A 292 2.45 -11.69 13.10
N ILE A 293 2.27 -10.40 12.84
CA ILE A 293 1.21 -9.62 13.48
C ILE A 293 0.61 -8.60 12.52
N THR A 294 -0.71 -8.47 12.53
CA THR A 294 -1.44 -7.31 12.02
C THR A 294 -2.09 -6.59 13.18
N LYS A 295 -1.80 -5.29 13.32
CA LYS A 295 -2.37 -4.44 14.35
C LYS A 295 -3.07 -3.23 13.75
N GLU A 296 -4.27 -2.96 14.22
CA GLU A 296 -5.08 -1.81 13.84
C GLU A 296 -5.10 -0.80 14.99
N TYR A 297 -4.72 0.44 14.70
CA TYR A 297 -4.96 1.56 15.60
C TYR A 297 -6.15 2.34 15.04
N ASN A 298 -7.21 2.47 15.82
CA ASN A 298 -8.39 3.27 15.47
C ASN A 298 -8.65 4.28 16.60
N LEU A 299 -7.68 5.16 16.82
CA LEU A 299 -7.75 6.23 17.82
C LEU A 299 -8.34 7.50 17.18
N GLU A 300 -8.85 8.41 17.99
CA GLU A 300 -9.36 9.71 17.50
C GLU A 300 -8.29 10.49 16.73
N THR A 301 -7.04 10.41 17.20
CA THR A 301 -5.89 11.14 16.64
C THR A 301 -5.15 10.37 15.54
N TYR A 302 -5.40 9.07 15.41
CA TYR A 302 -4.52 8.17 14.68
C TYR A 302 -5.24 6.92 14.19
N LYS A 303 -5.27 6.73 12.86
CA LYS A 303 -5.90 5.57 12.22
C LYS A 303 -4.96 4.90 11.23
N VAL A 304 -4.50 3.70 11.58
CA VAL A 304 -3.58 2.93 10.72
C VAL A 304 -3.79 1.43 10.87
N LEU A 305 -3.43 0.70 9.82
CA LEU A 305 -3.20 -0.73 9.86
C LEU A 305 -1.70 -1.01 9.62
N VAL A 306 -1.09 -1.74 10.53
CA VAL A 306 0.32 -2.17 10.44
C VAL A 306 0.36 -3.68 10.34
N THR A 307 1.21 -4.21 9.46
CA THR A 307 1.51 -5.65 9.44
C THR A 307 3.02 -5.89 9.38
N VAL A 308 3.52 -6.74 10.27
CA VAL A 308 4.92 -7.19 10.28
C VAL A 308 4.91 -8.70 10.08
N LYS A 309 5.40 -9.16 8.92
CA LYS A 309 5.34 -10.57 8.52
C LYS A 309 6.71 -11.24 8.66
N GLY A 310 6.94 -11.92 9.77
CA GLY A 310 8.01 -12.90 9.88
C GLY A 310 7.57 -14.29 9.42
N SER A 311 8.44 -15.27 9.57
CA SER A 311 8.14 -16.67 9.27
C SER A 311 8.48 -17.56 10.46
N TRP A 312 7.78 -18.69 10.57
CA TRP A 312 8.11 -19.72 11.55
C TRP A 312 9.56 -20.20 11.41
N HIS A 313 10.07 -20.29 10.19
CA HIS A 313 11.49 -20.62 9.94
C HIS A 313 12.45 -19.60 10.55
N ALA A 314 12.07 -18.33 10.60
CA ALA A 314 12.89 -17.28 11.20
C ALA A 314 13.09 -17.52 12.71
N LEU A 315 12.08 -18.05 13.41
CA LEU A 315 12.18 -18.46 14.82
C LEU A 315 13.06 -19.70 15.04
N SER A 316 13.21 -20.55 14.02
CA SER A 316 13.96 -21.82 14.10
C SER A 316 15.46 -21.65 13.89
N ILE A 317 15.95 -20.43 13.64
CA ILE A 317 17.38 -20.13 13.49
C ILE A 317 17.98 -20.00 14.90
N ASN A 318 18.77 -20.99 15.33
CA ASN A 318 19.41 -21.06 16.66
C ASN A 318 20.50 -20.00 16.93
N THR A 319 20.57 -18.94 16.13
CA THR A 319 21.61 -17.90 16.24
C THR A 319 21.01 -16.50 16.13
N GLY A 320 20.78 -15.87 17.28
CA GLY A 320 20.42 -14.45 17.38
C GLY A 320 18.94 -14.14 17.18
N ILE A 321 18.63 -12.85 17.19
CA ILE A 321 17.27 -12.33 16.92
C ILE A 321 16.97 -12.56 15.43
N PRO A 322 15.81 -13.12 15.06
CA PRO A 322 15.43 -13.29 13.66
C PRO A 322 15.48 -11.95 12.92
N ASN A 323 15.95 -11.97 11.68
CA ASN A 323 16.08 -10.75 10.89
C ASN A 323 14.88 -10.59 9.95
N LEU A 324 14.19 -9.45 10.08
CA LEU A 324 13.11 -9.03 9.19
C LEU A 324 13.29 -7.55 8.90
N ASN A 325 13.42 -7.18 7.62
CA ASN A 325 13.77 -5.79 7.26
C ASN A 325 12.65 -5.04 6.55
N ASN A 326 11.48 -5.67 6.42
CA ASN A 326 10.35 -5.10 5.74
C ASN A 326 9.04 -5.30 6.51
N PHE A 327 8.10 -4.39 6.28
CA PHE A 327 6.79 -4.41 6.89
C PHE A 327 5.79 -3.66 6.01
N TYR A 328 4.51 -3.76 6.36
CA TYR A 328 3.39 -3.18 5.65
C TYR A 328 2.74 -2.11 6.50
N VAL A 329 2.41 -0.97 5.90
CA VAL A 329 1.65 0.11 6.53
C VAL A 329 0.54 0.56 5.59
N SER A 330 -0.67 0.71 6.12
CA SER A 330 -1.78 1.30 5.40
C SER A 330 -2.45 2.36 6.27
N ALA A 331 -2.32 3.63 5.87
CA ALA A 331 -2.89 4.79 6.54
C ALA A 331 -3.69 5.65 5.54
N LYS A 332 -4.74 6.32 6.04
CA LYS A 332 -5.51 7.28 5.22
C LYS A 332 -4.92 8.69 5.25
N ASP A 333 -4.04 8.96 6.21
CA ASP A 333 -3.41 10.24 6.39
C ASP A 333 -1.93 10.11 6.73
N GLN A 334 -1.23 11.22 6.51
CA GLN A 334 0.20 11.36 6.67
C GLN A 334 0.68 11.19 8.12
N GLY A 335 -0.04 11.79 9.07
CA GLY A 335 0.33 11.73 10.49
C GLY A 335 0.32 10.29 10.96
N SER A 336 -0.73 9.57 10.57
CA SER A 336 -0.84 8.16 10.83
C SER A 336 0.28 7.33 10.18
N PHE A 337 0.55 7.56 8.89
CA PHE A 337 1.59 6.82 8.19
C PHE A 337 2.96 6.88 8.89
N PHE A 338 3.43 8.08 9.23
CA PHE A 338 4.74 8.24 9.86
C PHE A 338 4.76 7.78 11.32
N LYS A 339 3.66 7.94 12.05
CA LYS A 339 3.55 7.41 13.41
C LYS A 339 3.69 5.89 13.44
N ALA A 340 3.15 5.20 12.45
CA ALA A 340 3.30 3.74 12.32
C ALA A 340 4.75 3.32 12.14
N ILE A 341 5.45 3.98 11.22
CA ILE A 341 6.87 3.73 10.95
C ILE A 341 7.68 3.98 12.22
N GLU A 342 7.47 5.11 12.90
CA GLU A 342 8.13 5.44 14.15
C GLU A 342 7.95 4.33 15.21
N GLU A 343 6.72 3.82 15.39
CA GLU A 343 6.46 2.78 16.37
C GLU A 343 7.09 1.42 16.05
N ILE A 344 7.21 1.08 14.77
CA ILE A 344 7.82 -0.17 14.30
C ILE A 344 9.34 -0.11 14.41
N VAL A 345 9.96 0.98 13.97
CA VAL A 345 11.43 1.09 13.87
C VAL A 345 12.07 1.56 15.18
N LYS A 346 11.27 1.99 16.18
CA LYS A 346 11.76 2.28 17.55
C LYS A 346 12.45 1.09 18.22
N THR A 347 12.06 -0.13 17.85
CA THR A 347 12.60 -1.37 18.44
C THR A 347 13.74 -1.97 17.63
N SER A 348 14.14 -1.30 16.55
CA SER A 348 15.10 -1.79 15.56
C SER A 348 16.50 -1.26 15.75
#